data_AF-A0A7N0SX87-F1
#
_entry.id   AF-A0A7N0SX87-F1
#
_cell.length_a   1.000
_cell.length_b   1.000
_cell.length_c   1.000
_cell.angle_alpha   90.00
_cell.angle_beta   90.00
_cell.angle_gamma   90.00
#
_symmetry.space_group_name_H-M   'P 1'
#
loop_
_entity.id
_entity.type
_entity.pdbx_description
1 polymer ?
#
loop_
_entity_poly.entity_id
_entity_poly.type
_entity_poly.pdbx_seq_one_letter_code
_entity_poly.pdbx_strand_id
1 'polypeptide(L)'
;MQIQEVVICYLVNEATVSFMQKYSVVLRKLNLRLLNATLVIPEFQESLKSKGVSSKFKSFSYLYDEDHFIASLTNDVRIIKTLPDRLKAARKRNEFHIFKPANSASPSYYIKDVLPELKKSKVIGLVISNGGCLQSILPPSMSEYQRLRCRVAFHALHFRPEIQVLGRRMVERLRHWGRPYLVFHPGLVRETLAYHGCAELFQDVHTELIQYKRKQLIKRKVIDEDLSVDSHIRKDNGSCPLMPDEVGILLRAMGYPPKTRIYLAGSEIFGGQRVLISLRAMFVNLVDRTSLCSKQELSDLYGPETPLPESYYEFPSPKTEEQLKDEWNKAGPRPRPLPPPPDRPIYRHEKEGWYGWITENDTEPEPTPLDLRMQAHRLLWDALDYIVSVEADAFFPGFNADGSGWPDFSGLVMGQRLYEISSSRTYRPDRKFLAQLFNISRENMYHPKHNWTLAVQEHLNKSMGVAGIIRDSLLSKPYSFLSHPLPECACRVSSSEIPKLTKSRDARILYGGEDKCPKWMKHGMDAASVESQTEEDTANNGSDSVDYESELGDQPEVDDNSSRMEASTSFDQDDEMDPND
;
A
#
# COMPACT_ATOMS: atom_id res chain seq x y z
N MET A 1 27.75 28.07 -13.18
CA MET A 1 28.27 26.71 -12.89
C MET A 1 28.09 25.84 -14.14
N GLN A 2 29.14 25.27 -14.71
CA GLN A 2 28.99 24.35 -15.85
C GLN A 2 28.49 22.99 -15.35
N ILE A 3 27.27 22.63 -15.73
CA ILE A 3 26.73 21.28 -15.52
C ILE A 3 27.40 20.37 -16.55
N GLN A 4 28.33 19.52 -16.13
CA GLN A 4 29.08 18.65 -17.04
C GLN A 4 28.28 17.40 -17.43
N GLU A 5 27.74 16.65 -16.47
CA GLU A 5 27.07 15.36 -16.72
C GLU A 5 25.72 15.27 -15.98
N VAL A 6 24.68 14.81 -16.69
CA VAL A 6 23.28 14.80 -16.25
C VAL A 6 22.63 13.44 -16.46
N VAL A 7 21.87 12.96 -15.48
CA VAL A 7 21.03 11.76 -15.62
C VAL A 7 19.57 12.15 -15.41
N ILE A 8 18.73 11.76 -16.36
CA ILE A 8 17.27 11.87 -16.28
C ILE A 8 16.74 10.49 -15.90
N CYS A 9 15.86 10.41 -14.90
CA CYS A 9 15.23 9.14 -14.53
C CYS A 9 13.74 9.17 -14.84
N TYR A 10 13.30 8.21 -15.66
CA TYR A 10 11.90 7.95 -15.97
C TYR A 10 11.45 6.73 -15.18
N LEU A 11 10.43 6.91 -14.36
CA LEU A 11 9.80 5.84 -13.59
C LEU A 11 8.62 5.32 -14.40
N VAL A 12 8.68 4.07 -14.84
CA VAL A 12 7.62 3.51 -15.70
C VAL A 12 6.44 3.10 -14.84
N ASN A 13 5.28 3.68 -15.12
CA ASN A 13 4.04 3.30 -14.48
C ASN A 13 3.38 2.13 -15.24
N GLU A 14 4.08 1.01 -15.38
CA GLU A 14 3.35 -0.23 -15.65
C GLU A 14 2.46 -0.52 -14.43
N ALA A 15 1.18 -0.82 -14.69
CA ALA A 15 0.12 -0.71 -13.68
C ALA A 15 0.34 -1.57 -12.42
N THR A 16 1.10 -2.66 -12.55
CA THR A 16 1.17 -3.85 -11.69
C THR A 16 2.04 -3.76 -10.44
N VAL A 17 2.42 -2.57 -9.99
CA VAL A 17 3.38 -2.39 -8.88
C VAL A 17 2.90 -1.23 -8.03
N SER A 18 2.65 -1.46 -6.74
CA SER A 18 2.22 -0.37 -5.85
C SER A 18 3.29 0.71 -5.83
N PHE A 19 2.84 1.94 -5.69
CA PHE A 19 3.68 3.09 -5.94
C PHE A 19 4.89 3.17 -4.98
N MET A 20 4.79 2.54 -3.82
CA MET A 20 5.88 2.49 -2.84
C MET A 20 7.07 1.62 -3.33
N GLN A 21 6.85 0.50 -4.01
CA GLN A 21 7.90 -0.26 -4.74
C GLN A 21 8.48 0.57 -5.88
N LYS A 22 7.64 1.35 -6.58
CA LYS A 22 8.10 2.31 -7.61
C LYS A 22 9.00 3.40 -7.01
N TYR A 23 9.02 3.59 -5.69
CA TYR A 23 9.98 4.44 -4.98
C TYR A 23 11.19 3.72 -4.40
N SER A 24 11.14 2.41 -4.12
CA SER A 24 12.36 1.58 -3.95
C SER A 24 13.37 1.80 -5.11
N VAL A 25 12.87 2.12 -6.31
CA VAL A 25 13.65 2.56 -7.48
C VAL A 25 14.40 3.89 -7.26
N VAL A 26 13.74 4.93 -6.76
CA VAL A 26 14.38 6.19 -6.38
C VAL A 26 15.44 5.92 -5.31
N LEU A 27 15.20 4.92 -4.48
CA LEU A 27 16.08 4.40 -3.42
C LEU A 27 17.15 3.43 -3.91
N ARG A 28 17.33 3.31 -5.23
CA ARG A 28 18.51 2.72 -5.86
C ARG A 28 19.32 3.75 -6.67
N LYS A 29 18.96 5.04 -6.63
CA LYS A 29 19.63 6.14 -7.36
C LYS A 29 20.99 6.56 -6.79
N LEU A 30 21.78 5.65 -6.25
CA LEU A 30 23.18 5.95 -5.98
C LEU A 30 24.11 5.79 -7.16
N ASN A 31 23.58 5.33 -8.30
CA ASN A 31 24.28 5.44 -9.57
C ASN A 31 24.77 6.87 -9.79
N LEU A 32 24.08 7.93 -9.36
CA LEU A 32 24.60 9.30 -9.56
C LEU A 32 25.84 9.64 -8.73
N ARG A 33 26.01 9.10 -7.51
CA ARG A 33 27.26 9.28 -6.75
C ARG A 33 28.36 8.38 -7.29
N LEU A 34 28.02 7.16 -7.71
CA LEU A 34 28.88 6.21 -8.43
C LEU A 34 29.41 6.77 -9.77
N LEU A 35 28.56 7.55 -10.45
CA LEU A 35 28.80 8.16 -11.76
C LEU A 35 29.27 9.64 -11.66
N ASN A 36 29.31 10.23 -10.46
CA ASN A 36 29.55 11.66 -10.18
C ASN A 36 28.67 12.64 -11.00
N ALA A 37 27.40 12.30 -11.18
CA ALA A 37 26.47 12.95 -12.10
C ALA A 37 25.42 13.83 -11.41
N THR A 38 24.84 14.77 -12.16
CA THR A 38 23.73 15.63 -11.71
C THR A 38 22.39 14.94 -11.95
N LEU A 39 21.54 14.87 -10.92
CA LEU A 39 20.20 14.28 -11.01
C LEU A 39 19.17 15.33 -11.41
N VAL A 40 18.38 15.05 -12.45
CA VAL A 40 17.10 15.74 -12.66
C VAL A 40 16.04 15.08 -11.77
N ILE A 41 15.18 15.86 -11.12
CA ILE A 41 14.02 15.31 -10.38
C ILE A 41 13.31 14.25 -11.25
N PRO A 42 13.03 13.04 -10.70
CA PRO A 42 12.41 11.98 -11.49
C PRO A 42 11.03 12.36 -12.04
N GLU A 43 10.74 11.85 -13.22
CA GLU A 43 9.43 11.98 -13.86
C GLU A 43 8.78 10.59 -13.96
N PHE A 44 7.48 10.51 -13.70
CA PHE A 44 6.64 9.37 -14.07
C PHE A 44 6.47 9.40 -15.59
N GLN A 45 6.74 8.28 -16.24
CA GLN A 45 6.77 8.21 -17.70
C GLN A 45 5.37 8.41 -18.32
N GLU A 46 4.33 7.94 -17.64
CA GLU A 46 2.96 8.36 -17.92
C GLU A 46 2.74 9.74 -17.31
N SER A 47 2.54 10.76 -18.15
CA SER A 47 2.39 12.11 -17.64
C SER A 47 1.08 12.22 -16.84
N LEU A 48 1.17 12.74 -15.62
CA LEU A 48 -0.03 13.07 -14.82
C LEU A 48 -1.00 13.97 -15.61
N LYS A 49 -0.47 14.86 -16.46
CA LYS A 49 -1.27 15.72 -17.34
C LYS A 49 -2.12 14.95 -18.37
N SER A 50 -1.61 13.85 -18.95
CA SER A 50 -2.41 12.97 -19.82
C SER A 50 -3.41 12.10 -19.06
N LYS A 51 -3.33 12.06 -17.72
CA LYS A 51 -4.35 11.48 -16.84
C LYS A 51 -5.39 12.51 -16.35
N GLY A 52 -5.35 13.73 -16.88
CA GLY A 52 -6.30 14.79 -16.57
C GLY A 52 -6.25 15.32 -15.14
N VAL A 53 -5.23 15.02 -14.33
CA VAL A 53 -5.11 15.59 -12.98
C VAL A 53 -4.61 17.03 -13.00
N SER A 54 -4.63 17.68 -11.83
CA SER A 54 -4.32 19.10 -11.69
C SER A 54 -2.99 19.54 -12.30
N SER A 55 -3.06 20.59 -13.11
CA SER A 55 -1.90 21.27 -13.71
C SER A 55 -1.03 22.01 -12.69
N LYS A 56 -1.51 22.18 -11.43
CA LYS A 56 -0.75 22.73 -10.29
C LYS A 56 0.50 21.92 -10.00
N PHE A 57 0.44 20.59 -10.16
CA PHE A 57 1.52 19.69 -9.77
C PHE A 57 2.36 19.24 -10.97
N LYS A 58 3.67 19.10 -10.76
CA LYS A 58 4.53 18.32 -11.65
C LYS A 58 4.50 16.87 -11.20
N SER A 59 5.22 16.01 -11.93
CA SER A 59 5.28 14.58 -11.65
C SER A 59 5.64 14.27 -10.19
N PHE A 60 6.75 14.83 -9.67
CA PHE A 60 7.23 14.50 -8.33
C PHE A 60 6.46 15.23 -7.22
N SER A 61 6.25 16.55 -7.38
CA SER A 61 5.48 17.41 -6.48
C SER A 61 4.00 17.03 -6.30
N TYR A 62 3.46 16.16 -7.15
CA TYR A 62 2.13 15.60 -6.94
C TYR A 62 2.04 14.74 -5.67
N LEU A 63 3.15 14.11 -5.25
CA LEU A 63 3.17 13.29 -4.03
C LEU A 63 4.22 13.71 -3.00
N TYR A 64 5.42 14.13 -3.42
CA TYR A 64 6.53 14.40 -2.51
C TYR A 64 6.88 15.88 -2.44
N ASP A 65 7.45 16.30 -1.31
CA ASP A 65 8.06 17.60 -1.17
C ASP A 65 9.35 17.68 -2.02
N GLU A 66 9.30 18.41 -3.14
CA GLU A 66 10.44 18.62 -4.04
C GLU A 66 11.60 19.36 -3.35
N ASP A 67 11.30 20.26 -2.41
CA ASP A 67 12.30 21.14 -1.79
C ASP A 67 12.99 20.45 -0.61
N HIS A 68 12.24 19.74 0.25
CA HIS A 68 12.79 18.87 1.29
C HIS A 68 13.68 17.76 0.70
N PHE A 69 13.27 17.16 -0.43
CA PHE A 69 14.05 16.14 -1.11
C PHE A 69 15.41 16.66 -1.62
N ILE A 70 15.44 17.89 -2.15
CA ILE A 70 16.70 18.54 -2.57
C ILE A 70 17.56 18.88 -1.35
N ALA A 71 16.98 19.52 -0.33
CA ALA A 71 17.69 19.96 0.87
C ALA A 71 18.36 18.76 1.58
N SER A 72 17.62 17.66 1.77
CA SER A 72 18.08 16.43 2.44
C SER A 72 19.28 15.74 1.77
N LEU A 73 19.50 16.01 0.48
CA LEU A 73 20.50 15.33 -0.36
C LEU A 73 21.58 16.25 -0.93
N THR A 74 21.53 17.56 -0.63
CA THR A 74 22.42 18.59 -1.20
C THR A 74 23.91 18.30 -1.00
N ASN A 75 24.28 17.66 0.11
CA ASN A 75 25.67 17.30 0.44
C ASN A 75 26.17 16.00 -0.24
N ASP A 76 25.30 15.28 -0.96
CA ASP A 76 25.58 13.92 -1.44
C ASP A 76 25.35 13.73 -2.94
N VAL A 77 24.34 14.41 -3.50
CA VAL A 77 24.00 14.37 -4.93
C VAL A 77 23.60 15.77 -5.38
N ARG A 78 24.14 16.23 -6.50
CA ARG A 78 23.72 17.49 -7.14
C ARG A 78 22.38 17.27 -7.82
N ILE A 79 21.31 17.92 -7.35
CA ILE A 79 19.95 17.76 -7.87
C ILE A 79 19.47 19.07 -8.52
N ILE A 80 18.81 18.98 -9.69
CA ILE A 80 18.19 20.12 -10.39
C ILE A 80 16.70 19.85 -10.65
N LYS A 81 15.85 20.86 -10.44
CA LYS A 81 14.40 20.75 -10.63
C LYS A 81 13.99 20.51 -12.09
N THR A 82 14.72 21.06 -13.06
CA THR A 82 14.44 20.91 -14.50
C THR A 82 15.72 20.92 -15.32
N LEU A 83 15.69 20.25 -16.47
CA LEU A 83 16.77 20.34 -17.47
C LEU A 83 16.99 21.80 -17.96
N PRO A 84 18.25 22.22 -18.18
CA PRO A 84 18.57 23.45 -18.92
C PRO A 84 17.95 23.45 -20.32
N ASP A 85 17.55 24.61 -20.84
CA ASP A 85 16.73 24.68 -22.07
C ASP A 85 17.43 24.12 -23.32
N ARG A 86 18.75 24.27 -23.43
CA ARG A 86 19.57 23.60 -24.47
C ARG A 86 19.39 22.08 -24.47
N LEU A 87 19.27 21.47 -23.28
CA LEU A 87 19.06 20.03 -23.11
C LEU A 87 17.58 19.64 -23.23
N LYS A 88 16.63 20.55 -22.92
CA LYS A 88 15.20 20.33 -23.21
C LYS A 88 14.95 20.18 -24.72
N ALA A 89 15.64 20.97 -25.56
CA ALA A 89 15.54 20.86 -27.01
C ALA A 89 16.06 19.50 -27.53
N ALA A 90 17.23 19.07 -27.04
CA ALA A 90 17.81 17.76 -27.39
C ALA A 90 16.92 16.58 -26.94
N ARG A 91 16.31 16.67 -25.75
CA ARG A 91 15.31 15.71 -25.27
C ARG A 91 14.13 15.55 -26.23
N LYS A 92 13.58 16.66 -26.74
CA LYS A 92 12.45 16.63 -27.70
C LYS A 92 12.79 15.98 -29.03
N ARG A 93 14.08 15.94 -29.40
CA ARG A 93 14.57 15.30 -30.63
C ARG A 93 15.07 13.87 -30.40
N ASN A 94 14.83 13.30 -29.22
CA ASN A 94 15.28 11.95 -28.80
C ASN A 94 16.81 11.74 -28.92
N GLU A 95 17.61 12.80 -28.75
CA GLU A 95 19.07 12.77 -28.89
C GLU A 95 19.82 12.12 -27.70
N PHE A 96 19.09 11.59 -26.72
CA PHE A 96 19.67 11.01 -25.50
C PHE A 96 19.59 9.49 -25.53
N HIS A 97 20.70 8.82 -25.20
CA HIS A 97 20.71 7.38 -25.03
C HIS A 97 19.88 6.99 -23.79
N ILE A 98 19.00 5.99 -23.95
CA ILE A 98 18.11 5.51 -22.88
C ILE A 98 18.51 4.09 -22.50
N PHE A 99 19.01 3.93 -21.27
CA PHE A 99 19.22 2.62 -20.66
C PHE A 99 17.94 2.13 -19.98
N LYS A 100 17.70 0.82 -20.06
CA LYS A 100 16.71 0.07 -19.28
C LYS A 100 17.44 -0.96 -18.42
N PRO A 101 17.85 -0.63 -17.18
CA PRO A 101 18.57 -1.57 -16.33
C PRO A 101 17.71 -2.79 -15.98
N ALA A 102 18.34 -3.96 -15.91
CA ALA A 102 17.68 -5.16 -15.43
C ALA A 102 17.36 -5.10 -13.93
N ASN A 103 16.45 -5.97 -13.48
CA ASN A 103 16.14 -6.12 -12.06
C ASN A 103 17.38 -6.58 -11.28
N SER A 104 17.73 -5.82 -10.24
CA SER A 104 18.93 -6.05 -9.42
C SER A 104 20.25 -6.02 -10.20
N ALA A 105 20.39 -5.09 -11.15
CA ALA A 105 21.63 -4.85 -11.89
C ALA A 105 22.83 -4.61 -10.95
N SER A 106 24.00 -5.17 -11.28
CA SER A 106 25.20 -5.06 -10.45
C SER A 106 25.81 -3.64 -10.49
N PRO A 107 26.62 -3.25 -9.49
CA PRO A 107 27.41 -2.01 -9.56
C PRO A 107 28.32 -1.93 -10.79
N SER A 108 28.81 -3.09 -11.28
CA SER A 108 29.69 -3.15 -12.44
C SER A 108 29.00 -2.76 -13.75
N TYR A 109 27.70 -3.05 -13.92
CA TYR A 109 26.91 -2.59 -15.07
C TYR A 109 26.93 -1.05 -15.19
N TYR A 110 26.70 -0.36 -14.06
CA TYR A 110 26.72 1.11 -14.06
C TYR A 110 28.12 1.70 -14.33
N ILE A 111 29.18 1.07 -13.80
CA ILE A 111 30.56 1.54 -14.01
C ILE A 111 31.08 1.24 -15.42
N LYS A 112 30.75 0.07 -15.99
CA LYS A 112 31.30 -0.39 -17.27
C LYS A 112 30.46 0.04 -18.48
N ASP A 113 29.14 0.07 -18.35
CA ASP A 113 28.24 0.24 -19.50
C ASP A 113 27.60 1.64 -19.49
N VAL A 114 27.16 2.11 -18.32
CA VAL A 114 26.44 3.40 -18.19
C VAL A 114 27.40 4.59 -18.09
N LEU A 115 28.50 4.48 -17.33
CA LEU A 115 29.45 5.59 -17.13
C LEU A 115 30.18 6.06 -18.40
N PRO A 116 30.65 5.19 -19.30
CA PRO A 116 31.35 5.66 -20.52
C PRO A 116 30.41 6.44 -21.44
N GLU A 117 29.18 5.96 -21.64
CA GLU A 117 28.19 6.67 -22.45
C GLU A 117 27.71 7.96 -21.78
N LEU A 118 27.60 8.02 -20.45
CA LEU A 118 27.36 9.29 -19.75
C LEU A 118 28.49 10.31 -20.02
N LYS A 119 29.76 9.90 -19.91
CA LYS A 119 30.90 10.78 -20.16
C LYS A 119 30.96 11.27 -21.62
N LYS A 120 30.51 10.45 -22.57
CA LYS A 120 30.47 10.75 -24.02
C LYS A 120 29.28 11.65 -24.40
N SER A 121 28.07 11.27 -24.02
CA SER A 121 26.81 11.96 -24.37
C SER A 121 26.50 13.18 -23.50
N LYS A 122 27.10 13.27 -22.30
CA LYS A 122 26.82 14.24 -21.23
C LYS A 122 25.40 14.18 -20.64
N VAL A 123 24.45 13.54 -21.32
CA VAL A 123 23.07 13.32 -20.85
C VAL A 123 22.57 11.93 -21.23
N ILE A 124 22.11 11.18 -20.24
CA ILE A 124 21.46 9.87 -20.44
C ILE A 124 20.07 9.83 -19.79
N GLY A 125 19.19 9.00 -20.36
CA GLY A 125 17.96 8.55 -19.71
C GLY A 125 18.16 7.20 -19.04
N LEU A 126 17.65 7.06 -17.81
CA LEU A 126 17.43 5.76 -17.17
C LEU A 126 15.91 5.54 -17.09
N VAL A 127 15.40 4.57 -17.84
CA VAL A 127 14.01 4.10 -17.75
C VAL A 127 13.98 2.91 -16.80
N ILE A 128 13.20 3.01 -15.72
CA ILE A 128 13.16 1.99 -14.68
C ILE A 128 11.72 1.46 -14.50
N SER A 129 11.53 0.20 -14.89
CA SER A 129 10.31 -0.59 -14.68
C SER A 129 10.50 -1.57 -13.52
N ASN A 130 9.41 -2.02 -12.87
CA ASN A 130 9.36 -3.21 -12.02
C ASN A 130 10.46 -3.30 -10.93
N GLY A 131 10.78 -2.18 -10.26
CA GLY A 131 11.85 -2.12 -9.25
C GLY A 131 13.28 -2.16 -9.80
N GLY A 132 13.44 -2.12 -11.13
CA GLY A 132 14.65 -2.46 -11.88
C GLY A 132 15.80 -1.48 -11.81
N CYS A 133 16.64 -1.64 -10.80
CA CYS A 133 17.87 -0.85 -10.66
C CYS A 133 18.91 -1.68 -9.89
N LEU A 134 19.87 -1.00 -9.23
CA LEU A 134 20.96 -1.59 -8.47
C LEU A 134 20.54 -2.79 -7.58
N GLN A 135 21.39 -3.81 -7.45
CA GLN A 135 21.13 -4.97 -6.58
C GLN A 135 20.74 -4.56 -5.13
N SER A 136 19.87 -5.36 -4.49
CA SER A 136 19.31 -5.03 -3.18
C SER A 136 20.40 -4.81 -2.11
N ILE A 137 21.30 -5.79 -1.97
CA ILE A 137 22.43 -5.76 -1.03
C ILE A 137 23.73 -5.49 -1.79
N LEU A 138 24.48 -4.48 -1.34
CA LEU A 138 25.78 -4.12 -1.90
C LEU A 138 26.95 -4.77 -1.15
N PRO A 139 28.14 -4.91 -1.78
CA PRO A 139 29.35 -5.35 -1.09
C PRO A 139 29.71 -4.42 0.09
N PRO A 140 30.41 -4.91 1.14
CA PRO A 140 30.81 -4.09 2.29
C PRO A 140 31.65 -2.85 1.93
N SER A 141 32.44 -2.90 0.85
CA SER A 141 33.18 -1.76 0.30
C SER A 141 32.30 -0.62 -0.23
N MET A 142 30.98 -0.86 -0.34
CA MET A 142 29.96 0.10 -0.74
C MET A 142 28.93 0.32 0.39
N SER A 143 29.32 0.17 1.66
CA SER A 143 28.43 0.41 2.82
C SER A 143 27.86 1.84 2.86
N GLU A 144 28.67 2.85 2.57
CA GLU A 144 28.21 4.26 2.42
C GLU A 144 27.11 4.38 1.36
N TYR A 145 27.14 3.51 0.36
CA TYR A 145 26.12 3.51 -0.68
C TYR A 145 24.78 2.96 -0.15
N GLN A 146 24.81 1.93 0.71
CA GLN A 146 23.61 1.47 1.43
C GLN A 146 23.07 2.53 2.38
N ARG A 147 23.93 3.18 3.19
CA ARG A 147 23.49 4.21 4.16
C ARG A 147 22.81 5.40 3.49
N LEU A 148 23.31 5.86 2.33
CA LEU A 148 22.61 6.93 1.60
C LEU A 148 21.28 6.43 1.02
N ARG A 149 21.16 5.18 0.56
CA ARG A 149 19.85 4.60 0.15
C ARG A 149 18.85 4.60 1.30
N CYS A 150 19.29 4.25 2.52
CA CYS A 150 18.48 4.36 3.74
C CYS A 150 18.02 5.79 4.02
N ARG A 151 18.93 6.79 4.00
CA ARG A 151 18.54 8.18 4.23
C ARG A 151 17.57 8.70 3.16
N VAL A 152 17.73 8.33 1.90
CA VAL A 152 16.76 8.72 0.87
C VAL A 152 15.39 8.10 1.20
N ALA A 153 15.35 6.86 1.71
CA ALA A 153 14.13 6.10 2.01
C ALA A 153 13.35 6.68 3.18
N PHE A 154 14.05 6.84 4.31
CA PHE A 154 13.44 7.11 5.59
C PHE A 154 13.44 8.59 5.99
N HIS A 155 14.12 9.47 5.22
CA HIS A 155 14.16 10.91 5.53
C HIS A 155 14.01 11.85 4.33
N ALA A 156 14.58 11.55 3.15
CA ALA A 156 14.50 12.51 2.03
C ALA A 156 13.16 12.47 1.29
N LEU A 157 12.49 11.32 1.27
CA LEU A 157 11.19 11.11 0.60
C LEU A 157 10.01 11.43 1.52
N HIS A 158 9.87 12.68 1.93
CA HIS A 158 8.66 13.13 2.61
C HIS A 158 7.54 13.39 1.61
N PHE A 159 6.34 12.86 1.90
CA PHE A 159 5.13 13.27 1.22
C PHE A 159 4.91 14.78 1.36
N ARG A 160 4.29 15.42 0.37
CA ARG A 160 3.96 16.85 0.42
C ARG A 160 3.10 17.17 1.66
N PRO A 161 3.18 18.40 2.21
CA PRO A 161 2.52 18.76 3.46
C PRO A 161 1.01 18.44 3.49
N GLU A 162 0.29 18.62 2.38
CA GLU A 162 -1.15 18.36 2.32
C GLU A 162 -1.52 16.89 2.60
N ILE A 163 -0.68 15.94 2.17
CA ILE A 163 -0.86 14.50 2.46
C ILE A 163 -0.54 14.21 3.93
N GLN A 164 0.54 14.79 4.45
CA GLN A 164 0.96 14.57 5.84
C GLN A 164 -0.10 15.10 6.83
N VAL A 165 -0.66 16.28 6.56
CA VAL A 165 -1.72 16.88 7.38
C VAL A 165 -2.99 16.04 7.36
N LEU A 166 -3.46 15.59 6.18
CA LEU A 166 -4.66 14.76 6.11
C LEU A 166 -4.43 13.36 6.70
N GLY A 167 -3.26 12.74 6.45
CA GLY A 167 -2.89 11.45 7.04
C GLY A 167 -2.85 11.50 8.56
N ARG A 168 -2.26 12.55 9.15
CA ARG A 168 -2.28 12.76 10.61
C ARG A 168 -3.71 12.90 11.13
N ARG A 169 -4.56 13.68 10.45
CA ARG A 169 -5.98 13.82 10.81
C ARG A 169 -6.75 12.51 10.73
N MET A 170 -6.43 11.62 9.79
CA MET A 170 -7.00 10.26 9.75
C MET A 170 -6.57 9.43 10.96
N VAL A 171 -5.30 9.53 11.37
CA VAL A 171 -4.79 8.86 12.59
C VAL A 171 -5.45 9.43 13.86
N GLU A 172 -5.64 10.74 13.97
CA GLU A 172 -6.38 11.38 15.06
C GLU A 172 -7.84 10.90 15.14
N ARG A 173 -8.53 10.79 13.99
CA ARG A 173 -9.88 10.21 13.89
C ARG A 173 -9.91 8.73 14.32
N LEU A 174 -8.89 7.96 13.94
CA LEU A 174 -8.76 6.54 14.30
C LEU A 174 -8.41 6.32 15.78
N ARG A 175 -7.56 7.17 16.37
CA ARG A 175 -7.19 7.18 17.79
C ARG A 175 -8.18 7.94 18.69
N HIS A 176 -9.30 8.44 18.14
CA HIS A 176 -10.27 9.24 18.90
C HIS A 176 -10.74 8.55 20.20
N TRP A 177 -10.72 9.31 21.30
CA TRP A 177 -10.86 8.85 22.69
C TRP A 177 -9.80 7.83 23.15
N GLY A 178 -8.55 7.97 22.69
CA GLY A 178 -7.43 7.10 23.10
C GLY A 178 -7.58 5.63 22.68
N ARG A 179 -8.45 5.34 21.71
CA ARG A 179 -8.74 3.96 21.30
C ARG A 179 -7.69 3.47 20.31
N PRO A 180 -7.03 2.31 20.57
CA PRO A 180 -6.09 1.75 19.61
C PRO A 180 -6.82 1.24 18.36
N TYR A 181 -6.11 1.21 17.24
CA TYR A 181 -6.61 0.68 15.97
C TYR A 181 -5.62 -0.30 15.34
N LEU A 182 -6.16 -1.32 14.68
CA LEU A 182 -5.40 -2.26 13.88
C LEU A 182 -5.54 -1.86 12.40
N VAL A 183 -4.46 -1.95 11.63
CA VAL A 183 -4.51 -1.84 10.17
C VAL A 183 -4.39 -3.21 9.53
N PHE A 184 -5.30 -3.51 8.62
CA PHE A 184 -5.23 -4.66 7.74
C PHE A 184 -5.04 -4.19 6.29
N HIS A 185 -3.95 -4.62 5.65
CA HIS A 185 -3.74 -4.45 4.22
C HIS A 185 -3.88 -5.82 3.52
N PRO A 186 -4.98 -6.09 2.77
CA PRO A 186 -5.26 -7.41 2.23
C PRO A 186 -4.30 -7.83 1.11
N GLY A 187 -3.80 -6.87 0.31
CA GLY A 187 -2.95 -7.18 -0.85
C GLY A 187 -3.69 -7.87 -2.02
N LEU A 188 -5.03 -7.84 -2.01
CA LEU A 188 -5.88 -8.34 -3.09
C LEU A 188 -5.90 -7.33 -4.26
N VAL A 189 -4.79 -7.23 -4.99
CA VAL A 189 -4.69 -6.43 -6.23
C VAL A 189 -4.80 -7.38 -7.42
N ARG A 190 -5.61 -7.04 -8.44
CA ARG A 190 -5.85 -7.87 -9.65
C ARG A 190 -4.57 -8.44 -10.26
N GLU A 191 -3.52 -7.64 -10.24
CA GLU A 191 -2.25 -7.88 -10.92
C GLU A 191 -1.31 -8.77 -10.11
N THR A 192 -1.31 -8.59 -8.79
CA THR A 192 -0.67 -9.50 -7.83
C THR A 192 -1.32 -10.89 -7.89
N LEU A 193 -2.66 -10.95 -7.89
CA LEU A 193 -3.40 -12.21 -8.02
C LEU A 193 -3.09 -12.94 -9.34
N ALA A 194 -2.96 -12.19 -10.45
CA ALA A 194 -2.58 -12.73 -11.75
C ALA A 194 -1.13 -13.23 -11.80
N TYR A 195 -0.20 -12.50 -11.16
CA TYR A 195 1.21 -12.89 -11.07
C TYR A 195 1.38 -14.23 -10.34
N HIS A 196 0.73 -14.38 -9.19
CA HIS A 196 0.87 -15.57 -8.35
C HIS A 196 0.00 -16.77 -8.79
N GLY A 197 -0.94 -16.56 -9.73
CA GLY A 197 -1.85 -17.62 -10.20
C GLY A 197 -2.93 -17.94 -9.18
N CYS A 198 -3.58 -16.91 -8.63
CA CYS A 198 -4.55 -17.00 -7.55
C CYS A 198 -5.99 -16.74 -8.04
N ALA A 199 -6.33 -17.22 -9.24
CA ALA A 199 -7.59 -16.89 -9.92
C ALA A 199 -8.80 -17.58 -9.25
N GLU A 200 -8.70 -18.87 -8.98
CA GLU A 200 -9.78 -19.73 -8.48
C GLU A 200 -10.06 -19.53 -6.98
N LEU A 201 -9.37 -18.56 -6.34
CA LEU A 201 -9.77 -18.04 -5.02
C LEU A 201 -11.01 -17.12 -5.12
N PHE A 202 -11.39 -16.74 -6.33
CA PHE A 202 -12.58 -15.97 -6.64
C PHE A 202 -13.58 -16.83 -7.41
N GLN A 203 -14.78 -16.27 -7.59
CA GLN A 203 -15.87 -16.86 -8.35
C GLN A 203 -16.28 -15.89 -9.46
N ASP A 204 -16.96 -16.45 -10.47
CA ASP A 204 -17.56 -15.70 -11.57
C ASP A 204 -16.52 -14.92 -12.39
N VAL A 205 -16.92 -13.76 -12.95
CA VAL A 205 -16.10 -12.87 -13.79
C VAL A 205 -14.73 -12.49 -13.19
N HIS A 206 -14.58 -12.56 -11.87
CA HIS A 206 -13.32 -12.27 -11.17
C HIS A 206 -12.20 -13.25 -11.52
N THR A 207 -12.52 -14.51 -11.77
CA THR A 207 -11.56 -15.54 -12.19
C THR A 207 -11.04 -15.25 -13.60
N GLU A 208 -11.94 -14.95 -14.54
CA GLU A 208 -11.62 -14.58 -15.92
C GLU A 208 -10.74 -13.33 -16.00
N LEU A 209 -11.00 -12.32 -15.16
CA LEU A 209 -10.18 -11.12 -15.04
C LEU A 209 -8.73 -11.39 -14.65
N ILE A 210 -8.53 -12.27 -13.66
CA ILE A 210 -7.21 -12.65 -13.18
C ILE A 210 -6.48 -13.46 -14.26
N GLN A 211 -7.17 -14.41 -14.92
CA GLN A 211 -6.60 -15.20 -16.01
C GLN A 211 -6.26 -14.32 -17.23
N TYR A 212 -7.14 -13.41 -17.64
CA TYR A 212 -6.89 -12.45 -18.71
C TYR A 212 -5.63 -11.62 -18.41
N LYS A 213 -5.53 -11.07 -17.19
CA LYS A 213 -4.35 -10.30 -16.78
C LYS A 213 -3.08 -11.16 -16.78
N ARG A 214 -3.16 -12.43 -16.34
CA ARG A 214 -2.04 -13.38 -16.37
C ARG A 214 -1.57 -13.65 -17.80
N LYS A 215 -2.50 -13.83 -18.75
CA LYS A 215 -2.22 -13.97 -20.19
C LYS A 215 -1.44 -12.76 -20.74
N GLN A 216 -1.78 -11.55 -20.31
CA GLN A 216 -1.03 -10.34 -20.67
C GLN A 216 0.38 -10.30 -20.04
N LEU A 217 0.55 -10.74 -18.79
CA LEU A 217 1.86 -10.81 -18.13
C LEU A 217 2.80 -11.83 -18.79
N ILE A 218 2.27 -13.00 -19.18
CA ILE A 218 3.00 -14.03 -19.96
C ILE A 218 3.37 -13.48 -21.35
N LYS A 219 2.43 -12.84 -22.07
CA LYS A 219 2.69 -12.20 -23.38
C LYS A 219 3.80 -11.15 -23.32
N ARG A 220 3.92 -10.44 -22.19
CA ARG A 220 4.99 -9.45 -21.91
C ARG A 220 6.29 -10.05 -21.39
N LYS A 221 6.38 -11.38 -21.22
CA LYS A 221 7.51 -12.10 -20.61
C LYS A 221 7.85 -11.64 -19.18
N VAL A 222 6.82 -11.24 -18.42
CA VAL A 222 6.95 -10.93 -16.98
C VAL A 222 6.87 -12.21 -16.15
N ILE A 223 6.16 -13.21 -16.67
CA ILE A 223 5.99 -14.55 -16.08
C ILE A 223 6.44 -15.57 -17.14
N ASP A 224 7.21 -16.56 -16.71
CA ASP A 224 7.69 -17.70 -17.52
C ASP A 224 7.10 -19.00 -16.96
N GLU A 225 5.77 -19.05 -16.90
CA GLU A 225 4.94 -20.13 -16.35
C GLU A 225 3.67 -20.27 -17.19
N ASP A 226 2.97 -21.39 -17.03
CA ASP A 226 1.70 -21.65 -17.69
C ASP A 226 0.58 -20.66 -17.32
N LEU A 227 -0.38 -20.50 -18.24
CA LEU A 227 -1.55 -19.65 -18.06
C LEU A 227 -2.53 -20.24 -17.04
N SER A 228 -2.85 -21.53 -17.18
CA SER A 228 -3.70 -22.24 -16.22
C SER A 228 -2.83 -22.85 -15.12
N VAL A 229 -3.17 -22.54 -13.87
CA VAL A 229 -2.41 -22.95 -12.69
C VAL A 229 -3.40 -23.18 -11.55
N ASP A 230 -3.28 -24.30 -10.85
CA ASP A 230 -4.08 -24.61 -9.66
C ASP A 230 -3.80 -23.58 -8.55
N SER A 231 -4.80 -22.75 -8.29
CA SER A 231 -4.76 -21.64 -7.33
C SER A 231 -4.80 -22.14 -5.89
N HIS A 232 -5.38 -23.32 -5.65
CA HIS A 232 -5.40 -23.95 -4.33
C HIS A 232 -4.01 -24.47 -3.96
N ILE A 233 -3.31 -25.13 -4.88
CA ILE A 233 -1.90 -25.55 -4.70
C ILE A 233 -0.99 -24.32 -4.52
N ARG A 234 -1.24 -23.21 -5.24
CA ARG A 234 -0.51 -21.95 -5.02
C ARG A 234 -0.79 -21.37 -3.63
N LYS A 235 -2.03 -21.39 -3.16
CA LYS A 235 -2.42 -20.94 -1.81
C LYS A 235 -1.85 -21.82 -0.70
N ASP A 236 -1.90 -23.14 -0.84
CA ASP A 236 -1.35 -24.12 0.10
C ASP A 236 0.17 -24.00 0.23
N ASN A 237 0.85 -23.52 -0.81
CA ASN A 237 2.28 -23.19 -0.77
C ASN A 237 2.58 -21.78 -0.22
N GLY A 238 1.56 -21.00 0.15
CA GLY A 238 1.70 -19.63 0.66
C GLY A 238 1.89 -18.56 -0.40
N SER A 239 1.76 -18.88 -1.69
CA SER A 239 1.98 -17.92 -2.79
C SER A 239 0.84 -16.92 -2.98
N CYS A 240 -0.35 -17.17 -2.40
CA CYS A 240 -1.50 -16.29 -2.51
C CYS A 240 -1.72 -15.44 -1.24
N PRO A 241 -2.42 -14.30 -1.36
CA PRO A 241 -2.94 -13.53 -0.22
C PRO A 241 -3.77 -14.35 0.78
N LEU A 242 -3.70 -13.98 2.05
CA LEU A 242 -4.71 -14.37 3.05
C LEU A 242 -5.99 -13.60 2.76
N MET A 243 -7.11 -14.32 2.72
CA MET A 243 -8.42 -13.73 2.45
C MET A 243 -8.96 -12.99 3.70
N PRO A 244 -9.87 -11.99 3.55
CA PRO A 244 -10.32 -11.18 4.69
C PRO A 244 -11.08 -11.98 5.76
N ASP A 245 -11.76 -13.06 5.38
CA ASP A 245 -12.39 -14.02 6.28
C ASP A 245 -11.36 -14.81 7.09
N GLU A 246 -10.32 -15.35 6.44
CA GLU A 246 -9.19 -16.02 7.10
C GLU A 246 -8.53 -15.08 8.12
N VAL A 247 -8.22 -13.85 7.73
CA VAL A 247 -7.61 -12.85 8.63
C VAL A 247 -8.55 -12.51 9.78
N GLY A 248 -9.85 -12.36 9.55
CA GLY A 248 -10.82 -12.14 10.63
C GLY A 248 -10.84 -13.27 11.66
N ILE A 249 -10.71 -14.53 11.22
CA ILE A 249 -10.64 -15.70 12.10
C ILE A 249 -9.32 -15.72 12.89
N LEU A 250 -8.19 -15.38 12.24
CA LEU A 250 -6.90 -15.25 12.91
C LEU A 250 -6.90 -14.16 13.98
N LEU A 251 -7.53 -13.00 13.71
CA LEU A 251 -7.64 -11.91 14.69
C LEU A 251 -8.54 -12.31 15.88
N ARG A 252 -9.67 -13.01 15.64
CA ARG A 252 -10.47 -13.56 16.74
C ARG A 252 -9.69 -14.59 17.57
N ALA A 253 -8.91 -15.46 16.93
CA ALA A 253 -8.03 -16.42 17.62
C ALA A 253 -6.92 -15.74 18.45
N MET A 254 -6.42 -14.57 18.00
CA MET A 254 -5.50 -13.72 18.76
C MET A 254 -6.17 -12.94 19.92
N GLY A 255 -7.49 -13.07 20.11
CA GLY A 255 -8.22 -12.42 21.20
C GLY A 255 -8.68 -10.99 20.89
N TYR A 256 -8.63 -10.53 19.64
CA TYR A 256 -9.20 -9.22 19.28
C TYR A 256 -10.73 -9.26 19.42
N PRO A 257 -11.35 -8.37 20.22
CA PRO A 257 -12.80 -8.38 20.42
C PRO A 257 -13.53 -7.85 19.17
N PRO A 258 -14.82 -8.19 18.93
CA PRO A 258 -15.59 -7.71 17.77
C PRO A 258 -15.69 -6.19 17.64
N LYS A 259 -15.53 -5.46 18.76
CA LYS A 259 -15.49 -3.98 18.80
C LYS A 259 -14.14 -3.38 18.36
N THR A 260 -13.15 -4.19 17.97
CA THR A 260 -11.83 -3.71 17.51
C THR A 260 -12.01 -2.79 16.31
N ARG A 261 -11.41 -1.59 16.36
CA ARG A 261 -11.37 -0.67 15.22
C ARG A 261 -10.31 -1.16 14.25
N ILE A 262 -10.74 -1.58 13.05
CA ILE A 262 -9.86 -2.06 11.99
C ILE A 262 -9.94 -1.07 10.83
N TYR A 263 -8.80 -0.52 10.44
CA TYR A 263 -8.66 0.26 9.22
C TYR A 263 -8.21 -0.64 8.06
N LEU A 264 -8.95 -0.60 6.96
CA LEU A 264 -8.58 -1.24 5.70
C LEU A 264 -7.70 -0.29 4.88
N ALA A 265 -6.44 -0.68 4.71
CA ALA A 265 -5.50 0.00 3.84
C ALA A 265 -5.51 -0.63 2.43
N GLY A 266 -5.34 0.20 1.39
CA GLY A 266 -5.23 -0.20 0.01
C GLY A 266 -6.11 0.67 -0.90
N SER A 267 -5.52 1.29 -1.93
CA SER A 267 -6.26 2.11 -2.89
C SER A 267 -7.18 1.29 -3.83
N GLU A 268 -6.96 -0.01 -3.97
CA GLU A 268 -7.81 -0.98 -4.67
C GLU A 268 -7.91 -2.29 -3.86
N ILE A 269 -9.13 -2.84 -3.77
CA ILE A 269 -9.40 -4.18 -3.24
C ILE A 269 -10.19 -4.94 -4.30
N PHE A 270 -9.54 -5.89 -4.97
CA PHE A 270 -10.16 -6.73 -5.99
C PHE A 270 -11.23 -7.63 -5.36
N GLY A 271 -12.41 -7.71 -5.98
CA GLY A 271 -13.62 -8.30 -5.39
C GLY A 271 -14.46 -7.33 -4.53
N GLY A 272 -13.99 -6.10 -4.31
CA GLY A 272 -14.76 -5.01 -3.70
C GLY A 272 -15.26 -5.30 -2.28
N GLN A 273 -16.46 -4.78 -1.95
CA GLN A 273 -17.05 -5.01 -0.62
C GLN A 273 -17.48 -6.47 -0.39
N ARG A 274 -17.71 -7.27 -1.45
CA ARG A 274 -18.14 -8.68 -1.34
C ARG A 274 -17.14 -9.53 -0.56
N VAL A 275 -15.84 -9.36 -0.83
CA VAL A 275 -14.79 -10.11 -0.10
C VAL A 275 -14.60 -9.63 1.34
N LEU A 276 -15.20 -8.52 1.74
CA LEU A 276 -15.11 -7.95 3.09
C LEU A 276 -16.29 -8.32 3.99
N ILE A 277 -17.35 -8.96 3.47
CA ILE A 277 -18.58 -9.28 4.22
C ILE A 277 -18.28 -10.04 5.51
N SER A 278 -17.55 -11.16 5.42
CA SER A 278 -17.21 -11.98 6.60
C SER A 278 -16.35 -11.21 7.62
N LEU A 279 -15.46 -10.33 7.16
CA LEU A 279 -14.64 -9.51 8.05
C LEU A 279 -15.48 -8.45 8.78
N ARG A 280 -16.44 -7.80 8.08
CA ARG A 280 -17.42 -6.88 8.69
C ARG A 280 -18.33 -7.59 9.71
N ALA A 281 -18.73 -8.83 9.43
CA ALA A 281 -19.53 -9.63 10.36
C ALA A 281 -18.77 -10.01 11.64
N MET A 282 -17.44 -10.18 11.56
CA MET A 282 -16.59 -10.46 12.73
C MET A 282 -16.16 -9.18 13.48
N PHE A 283 -16.01 -8.05 12.79
CA PHE A 283 -15.56 -6.78 13.35
C PHE A 283 -16.41 -5.62 12.85
N VAL A 284 -17.30 -5.12 13.72
CA VAL A 284 -18.30 -4.10 13.37
C VAL A 284 -17.67 -2.73 13.05
N ASN A 285 -16.49 -2.44 13.62
CA ASN A 285 -15.79 -1.17 13.46
C ASN A 285 -14.76 -1.23 12.31
N LEU A 286 -15.17 -1.74 11.14
CA LEU A 286 -14.35 -1.82 9.93
C LEU A 286 -14.48 -0.55 9.08
N VAL A 287 -13.44 0.28 9.11
CA VAL A 287 -13.36 1.60 8.47
C VAL A 287 -12.32 1.62 7.36
N ASP A 288 -12.50 2.52 6.39
CA ASP A 288 -11.55 2.77 5.29
C ASP A 288 -11.43 4.26 5.00
N ARG A 289 -10.54 4.63 4.08
CA ARG A 289 -10.32 6.03 3.62
C ARG A 289 -11.61 6.76 3.23
N THR A 290 -12.56 6.07 2.60
CA THR A 290 -13.82 6.68 2.13
C THR A 290 -14.77 7.02 3.28
N SER A 291 -14.69 6.26 4.38
CA SER A 291 -15.39 6.56 5.62
C SER A 291 -14.69 7.61 6.51
N LEU A 292 -13.36 7.76 6.39
CA LEU A 292 -12.58 8.69 7.22
C LEU A 292 -12.40 10.08 6.63
N CYS A 293 -12.43 10.24 5.31
CA CYS A 293 -12.16 11.50 4.63
C CYS A 293 -13.41 12.05 3.93
N SER A 294 -13.67 13.34 4.12
CA SER A 294 -14.72 14.03 3.37
C SER A 294 -14.34 14.17 1.88
N LYS A 295 -15.36 14.31 1.01
CA LYS A 295 -15.14 14.62 -0.42
C LYS A 295 -14.35 15.92 -0.61
N GLN A 296 -14.52 16.90 0.27
CA GLN A 296 -13.78 18.16 0.22
C GLN A 296 -12.29 17.96 0.54
N GLU A 297 -11.96 17.27 1.63
CA GLU A 297 -10.55 16.99 2.00
C GLU A 297 -9.79 16.23 0.90
N LEU A 298 -10.47 15.32 0.21
CA LEU A 298 -9.92 14.63 -0.95
C LEU A 298 -9.78 15.55 -2.17
N SER A 299 -10.76 16.42 -2.44
CA SER A 299 -10.70 17.42 -3.52
C SER A 299 -9.55 18.42 -3.32
N ASP A 300 -9.38 18.94 -2.10
CA ASP A 300 -8.29 19.84 -1.73
C ASP A 300 -6.91 19.17 -1.95
N LEU A 301 -6.84 17.86 -1.69
CA LEU A 301 -5.66 17.05 -1.95
C LEU A 301 -5.38 16.87 -3.45
N TYR A 302 -6.40 16.64 -4.27
CA TYR A 302 -6.23 16.49 -5.73
C TYR A 302 -5.83 17.82 -6.39
N GLY A 303 -6.31 18.94 -5.83
CA GLY A 303 -6.17 20.26 -6.42
C GLY A 303 -7.12 20.48 -7.61
N PRO A 304 -7.02 21.63 -8.31
CA PRO A 304 -7.95 21.97 -9.38
C PRO A 304 -7.76 21.05 -10.59
N GLU A 305 -8.74 20.20 -10.88
CA GLU A 305 -8.73 19.27 -12.01
C GLU A 305 -9.54 19.81 -13.21
N THR A 306 -9.24 19.32 -14.42
CA THR A 306 -10.06 19.67 -15.58
C THR A 306 -11.42 18.98 -15.50
N PRO A 307 -12.54 19.63 -15.86
CA PRO A 307 -13.79 18.92 -16.10
C PRO A 307 -13.58 17.81 -17.13
N LEU A 308 -14.10 16.62 -16.85
CA LEU A 308 -14.25 15.58 -17.86
C LEU A 308 -15.63 15.76 -18.53
N PRO A 309 -15.81 15.31 -19.79
CA PRO A 309 -17.13 15.26 -20.40
C PRO A 309 -18.10 14.48 -19.51
N GLU A 310 -19.33 14.95 -19.37
CA GLU A 310 -20.38 14.14 -18.76
C GLU A 310 -20.58 12.89 -19.63
N SER A 311 -20.43 11.72 -19.02
CA SER A 311 -20.79 10.45 -19.65
C SER A 311 -22.31 10.36 -19.66
N TYR A 312 -22.92 10.83 -20.74
CA TYR A 312 -24.32 10.56 -21.04
C TYR A 312 -24.46 9.06 -21.33
N TYR A 313 -24.95 8.33 -20.35
CA TYR A 313 -25.38 6.96 -20.56
C TYR A 313 -26.67 7.00 -21.38
N GLU A 314 -26.56 6.82 -22.69
CA GLU A 314 -27.71 6.46 -23.51
C GLU A 314 -28.21 5.10 -23.01
N PHE A 315 -29.37 5.10 -22.33
CA PHE A 315 -30.06 3.86 -22.04
C PHE A 315 -30.31 3.14 -23.36
N PRO A 316 -29.95 1.85 -23.50
CA PRO A 316 -30.28 1.10 -24.70
C PRO A 316 -31.79 1.18 -24.90
N SER A 317 -32.21 1.57 -26.10
CA SER A 317 -33.63 1.65 -26.43
C SER A 317 -34.31 0.30 -26.15
N PRO A 318 -35.55 0.29 -25.62
CA PRO A 318 -36.26 -0.95 -25.35
C PRO A 318 -36.28 -1.84 -26.60
N LYS A 319 -35.71 -3.04 -26.50
CA LYS A 319 -35.69 -3.99 -27.62
C LYS A 319 -37.11 -4.38 -27.97
N THR A 320 -37.43 -4.47 -29.26
CA THR A 320 -38.75 -4.95 -29.69
C THR A 320 -38.89 -6.45 -29.42
N GLU A 321 -40.13 -6.94 -29.31
CA GLU A 321 -40.43 -8.35 -29.03
C GLU A 321 -39.81 -9.30 -30.08
N GLU A 322 -39.64 -8.83 -31.32
CA GLU A 322 -39.01 -9.55 -32.42
C GLU A 322 -37.48 -9.66 -32.25
N GLN A 323 -36.82 -8.60 -31.78
CA GLN A 323 -35.38 -8.61 -31.47
C GLN A 323 -35.05 -9.56 -30.32
N LEU A 324 -35.90 -9.56 -29.27
CA LEU A 324 -35.77 -10.48 -28.14
C LEU A 324 -35.91 -11.95 -28.58
N LYS A 325 -36.85 -12.24 -29.50
CA LYS A 325 -37.01 -13.59 -30.07
C LYS A 325 -35.82 -14.03 -30.92
N ASP A 326 -35.25 -13.12 -31.72
CA ASP A 326 -34.07 -13.42 -32.55
C ASP A 326 -32.80 -13.67 -31.71
N GLU A 327 -32.57 -12.87 -30.66
CA GLU A 327 -31.48 -13.12 -29.70
C GLU A 327 -31.67 -14.45 -28.94
N TRP A 328 -32.91 -14.74 -28.50
CA TRP A 328 -33.23 -16.00 -27.83
C TRP A 328 -32.91 -17.22 -28.71
N ASN A 329 -33.24 -17.15 -30.00
CA ASN A 329 -32.99 -18.22 -30.97
C ASN A 329 -31.50 -18.38 -31.34
N LYS A 330 -30.68 -17.33 -31.17
CA LYS A 330 -29.24 -17.34 -31.44
C LYS A 330 -28.38 -17.76 -30.24
N ALA A 331 -28.94 -17.74 -29.03
CA ALA A 331 -28.23 -18.17 -27.83
C ALA A 331 -27.94 -19.68 -27.86
N GLY A 332 -26.66 -20.06 -27.77
CA GLY A 332 -26.21 -21.45 -27.78
C GLY A 332 -26.70 -22.30 -26.60
N PRO A 333 -26.44 -23.62 -26.61
CA PRO A 333 -26.94 -24.55 -25.59
C PRO A 333 -26.36 -24.24 -24.19
N ARG A 334 -27.24 -23.83 -23.26
CA ARG A 334 -26.90 -23.47 -21.88
C ARG A 334 -27.06 -24.65 -20.90
N PRO A 335 -26.22 -24.79 -19.86
CA PRO A 335 -26.41 -25.78 -18.80
C PRO A 335 -27.71 -25.53 -18.00
N ARG A 336 -28.39 -26.60 -17.58
CA ARG A 336 -29.60 -26.60 -16.73
C ARG A 336 -29.22 -27.00 -15.29
N PRO A 337 -29.89 -26.49 -14.23
CA PRO A 337 -31.32 -26.80 -14.01
C PRO A 337 -32.33 -25.66 -14.10
N LEU A 338 -31.93 -24.38 -14.03
CA LEU A 338 -32.85 -23.23 -14.10
C LEU A 338 -32.41 -22.22 -15.17
N PRO A 339 -33.33 -21.55 -15.87
CA PRO A 339 -32.98 -20.38 -16.65
C PRO A 339 -32.54 -19.26 -15.68
N PRO A 340 -31.45 -18.52 -15.96
CA PRO A 340 -31.27 -17.23 -15.31
C PRO A 340 -32.47 -16.32 -15.65
N PRO A 341 -32.81 -15.33 -14.80
CA PRO A 341 -33.79 -14.32 -15.17
C PRO A 341 -33.41 -13.66 -16.51
N PRO A 342 -34.38 -13.10 -17.26
CA PRO A 342 -34.07 -12.34 -18.47
C PRO A 342 -33.01 -11.28 -18.14
N ASP A 343 -32.09 -11.00 -19.09
CA ASP A 343 -30.98 -10.07 -18.87
C ASP A 343 -31.53 -8.74 -18.36
N ARG A 344 -31.40 -8.53 -17.04
CA ARG A 344 -31.81 -7.29 -16.40
C ARG A 344 -30.98 -6.17 -17.02
N PRO A 345 -31.54 -4.95 -17.16
CA PRO A 345 -30.76 -3.81 -17.64
C PRO A 345 -29.47 -3.72 -16.81
N ILE A 346 -28.31 -3.90 -17.45
CA ILE A 346 -27.03 -3.79 -16.76
C ILE A 346 -26.95 -2.36 -16.25
N TYR A 347 -27.05 -2.21 -14.93
CA TYR A 347 -27.20 -0.90 -14.33
C TYR A 347 -25.91 -0.12 -14.51
N ARG A 348 -26.02 1.21 -14.47
CA ARG A 348 -24.87 2.11 -14.66
C ARG A 348 -23.67 1.72 -13.77
N HIS A 349 -23.91 1.37 -12.51
CA HIS A 349 -22.88 0.95 -11.56
C HIS A 349 -22.22 -0.41 -11.88
N GLU A 350 -22.83 -1.24 -12.74
CA GLU A 350 -22.32 -2.54 -13.17
C GLU A 350 -21.42 -2.41 -14.41
N LYS A 351 -21.69 -1.40 -15.28
CA LYS A 351 -20.75 -0.98 -16.34
C LYS A 351 -19.66 0.00 -15.84
N GLU A 352 -19.91 0.75 -14.77
CA GLU A 352 -18.90 1.57 -14.08
C GLU A 352 -17.87 0.72 -13.30
N GLY A 353 -18.12 -0.59 -13.15
CA GLY A 353 -17.07 -1.55 -12.84
C GLY A 353 -16.16 -1.77 -14.06
N TRP A 354 -14.84 -1.81 -13.85
CA TRP A 354 -13.76 -2.02 -14.84
C TRP A 354 -13.82 -3.36 -15.61
N TYR A 355 -14.96 -4.05 -15.59
CA TYR A 355 -15.14 -5.47 -15.89
C TYR A 355 -16.35 -5.76 -16.80
N GLY A 356 -17.29 -4.82 -16.97
CA GLY A 356 -18.48 -5.01 -17.80
C GLY A 356 -18.20 -5.23 -19.30
N TRP A 357 -16.98 -4.93 -19.75
CA TRP A 357 -16.53 -5.22 -21.11
C TRP A 357 -16.30 -6.72 -21.37
N ILE A 358 -16.13 -7.57 -20.34
CA ILE A 358 -15.90 -9.02 -20.54
C ILE A 358 -17.12 -9.70 -21.15
N THR A 359 -18.32 -9.20 -20.88
CA THR A 359 -19.55 -9.70 -21.50
C THR A 359 -19.79 -9.13 -22.90
N GLU A 360 -18.94 -8.21 -23.38
CA GLU A 360 -19.11 -7.49 -24.64
C GLU A 360 -17.97 -7.74 -25.65
N ASN A 361 -16.72 -7.85 -25.20
CA ASN A 361 -15.52 -7.92 -26.03
C ASN A 361 -14.43 -8.86 -25.45
N ASP A 362 -13.73 -9.58 -26.32
CA ASP A 362 -12.57 -10.44 -25.99
C ASP A 362 -11.30 -9.66 -25.50
N THR A 363 -11.35 -8.33 -25.49
CA THR A 363 -10.21 -7.45 -25.22
C THR A 363 -10.56 -6.36 -24.22
N GLU A 364 -9.70 -6.18 -23.22
CA GLU A 364 -9.78 -5.08 -22.26
C GLU A 364 -9.75 -3.74 -23.04
N PRO A 365 -10.75 -2.86 -22.89
CA PRO A 365 -10.79 -1.59 -23.59
C PRO A 365 -9.69 -0.67 -23.07
N GLU A 366 -9.27 0.29 -23.91
CA GLU A 366 -8.36 1.34 -23.48
C GLU A 366 -8.99 2.15 -22.32
N PRO A 367 -8.22 2.49 -21.27
CA PRO A 367 -8.75 3.12 -20.07
C PRO A 367 -9.32 4.51 -20.39
N THR A 368 -10.49 4.81 -19.84
CA THR A 368 -11.14 6.12 -20.03
C THR A 368 -10.33 7.23 -19.36
N PRO A 369 -10.54 8.51 -19.73
CA PRO A 369 -9.95 9.64 -19.01
C PRO A 369 -10.26 9.64 -17.50
N LEU A 370 -11.41 9.09 -17.10
CA LEU A 370 -11.78 8.93 -15.69
C LEU A 370 -10.95 7.81 -15.02
N ASP A 371 -10.77 6.67 -15.68
CA ASP A 371 -9.91 5.58 -15.16
C ASP A 371 -8.47 6.05 -14.96
N LEU A 372 -7.94 6.79 -15.93
CA LEU A 372 -6.60 7.39 -15.84
C LEU A 372 -6.51 8.37 -14.66
N ARG A 373 -7.51 9.24 -14.47
CA ARG A 373 -7.55 10.15 -13.31
C ARG A 373 -7.61 9.38 -11.99
N MET A 374 -8.46 8.37 -11.90
CA MET A 374 -8.60 7.51 -10.72
C MET A 374 -7.30 6.77 -10.40
N GLN A 375 -6.59 6.25 -11.41
CA GLN A 375 -5.23 5.69 -11.22
C GLN A 375 -4.24 6.69 -10.63
N ALA A 376 -4.37 7.98 -10.95
CA ALA A 376 -3.53 9.03 -10.37
C ALA A 376 -3.98 9.43 -8.95
N HIS A 377 -5.29 9.40 -8.63
CA HIS A 377 -5.77 9.61 -7.27
C HIS A 377 -5.35 8.48 -6.32
N ARG A 378 -5.33 7.22 -6.79
CA ARG A 378 -4.85 6.06 -6.04
C ARG A 378 -3.44 6.25 -5.46
N LEU A 379 -2.56 6.98 -6.14
CA LEU A 379 -1.22 7.31 -5.63
C LEU A 379 -1.26 8.13 -4.33
N LEU A 380 -2.20 9.07 -4.25
CA LEU A 380 -2.42 9.89 -3.06
C LEU A 380 -3.08 9.07 -1.94
N TRP A 381 -3.95 8.14 -2.31
CA TRP A 381 -4.63 7.24 -1.38
C TRP A 381 -3.66 6.24 -0.75
N ASP A 382 -2.80 5.60 -1.54
CA ASP A 382 -1.74 4.72 -1.03
C ASP A 382 -0.81 5.48 -0.06
N ALA A 383 -0.54 6.77 -0.29
CA ALA A 383 0.27 7.58 0.62
C ALA A 383 -0.43 7.90 1.95
N LEU A 384 -1.74 8.19 1.93
CA LEU A 384 -2.54 8.33 3.14
C LEU A 384 -2.61 7.01 3.92
N ASP A 385 -2.91 5.92 3.21
CA ASP A 385 -2.98 4.57 3.76
C ASP A 385 -1.64 4.17 4.38
N TYR A 386 -0.51 4.54 3.77
CA TYR A 386 0.83 4.28 4.30
C TYR A 386 1.06 4.99 5.64
N ILE A 387 0.76 6.30 5.74
CA ILE A 387 0.86 7.04 7.00
C ILE A 387 0.05 6.35 8.10
N VAL A 388 -1.22 6.04 7.80
CA VAL A 388 -2.13 5.37 8.74
C VAL A 388 -1.63 3.98 9.14
N SER A 389 -1.00 3.25 8.21
CA SER A 389 -0.43 1.92 8.43
C SER A 389 0.85 1.93 9.27
N VAL A 390 1.70 2.94 9.09
CA VAL A 390 2.93 3.13 9.86
C VAL A 390 2.62 3.50 11.30
N GLU A 391 1.60 4.34 11.52
CA GLU A 391 1.14 4.76 12.85
C GLU A 391 0.30 3.71 13.61
N ALA A 392 -0.12 2.60 12.98
CA ALA A 392 -1.06 1.68 13.60
C ALA A 392 -0.55 1.01 14.90
N ASP A 393 -1.39 0.84 15.91
CA ASP A 393 -1.03 0.11 17.14
C ASP A 393 -0.69 -1.36 16.83
N ALA A 394 -1.35 -1.92 15.81
CA ALA A 394 -1.00 -3.20 15.20
C ALA A 394 -1.14 -3.16 13.68
N PHE A 395 -0.17 -3.72 12.95
CA PHE A 395 -0.24 -3.88 11.49
C PHE A 395 -0.28 -5.37 11.11
N PHE A 396 -1.30 -5.76 10.33
CA PHE A 396 -1.46 -7.12 9.80
C PHE A 396 -1.43 -7.12 8.26
N PRO A 397 -0.44 -7.76 7.62
CA PRO A 397 -0.39 -7.91 6.17
C PRO A 397 -1.12 -9.20 5.72
N GLY A 398 -2.10 -9.08 4.83
CA GLY A 398 -2.66 -10.21 4.09
C GLY A 398 -1.71 -10.76 3.02
N PHE A 399 -0.88 -9.87 2.45
CA PHE A 399 0.16 -10.23 1.49
C PHE A 399 1.37 -9.29 1.60
N ASN A 400 2.59 -9.83 1.50
CA ASN A 400 3.88 -9.13 1.60
C ASN A 400 4.94 -9.87 0.75
N ALA A 401 5.97 -9.17 0.25
CA ALA A 401 7.09 -9.76 -0.50
C ALA A 401 8.00 -10.62 0.40
N ASP A 402 7.56 -11.84 0.67
CA ASP A 402 8.27 -12.91 1.38
C ASP A 402 9.12 -13.79 0.44
N GLY A 403 9.64 -13.20 -0.63
CA GLY A 403 10.42 -13.89 -1.67
C GLY A 403 9.59 -14.55 -2.77
N SER A 404 8.27 -14.61 -2.63
CA SER A 404 7.36 -15.19 -3.64
C SER A 404 7.15 -14.33 -4.89
N GLY A 405 7.27 -13.01 -4.79
CA GLY A 405 6.87 -12.05 -5.83
C GLY A 405 6.32 -10.76 -5.25
N TRP A 406 5.63 -9.95 -6.07
CA TRP A 406 5.37 -8.54 -5.78
C TRP A 406 4.06 -8.34 -4.99
N PRO A 407 4.19 -8.07 -3.69
CA PRO A 407 3.58 -6.85 -3.13
C PRO A 407 4.50 -6.12 -2.14
N ASP A 408 4.23 -4.85 -1.90
CA ASP A 408 5.21 -3.92 -1.33
C ASP A 408 4.68 -2.86 -0.42
N PHE A 409 3.39 -2.53 -0.52
CA PHE A 409 2.76 -1.66 0.44
C PHE A 409 3.02 -2.20 1.86
N SER A 410 2.61 -3.45 2.11
CA SER A 410 2.89 -4.17 3.36
C SER A 410 4.38 -4.24 3.68
N GLY A 411 5.22 -4.57 2.69
CA GLY A 411 6.66 -4.74 2.90
C GLY A 411 7.33 -3.44 3.34
N LEU A 412 6.96 -2.31 2.74
CA LEU A 412 7.54 -1.00 3.04
C LEU A 412 6.95 -0.40 4.33
N VAL A 413 5.67 -0.64 4.64
CA VAL A 413 5.11 -0.35 5.98
C VAL A 413 5.86 -1.14 7.05
N MET A 414 6.06 -2.45 6.86
CA MET A 414 6.82 -3.29 7.79
C MET A 414 8.27 -2.82 7.96
N GLY A 415 8.89 -2.37 6.86
CA GLY A 415 10.24 -1.79 6.86
C GLY A 415 10.32 -0.47 7.63
N GLN A 416 9.40 0.47 7.36
CA GLN A 416 9.30 1.75 8.07
C GLN A 416 9.06 1.55 9.56
N ARG A 417 8.09 0.71 9.94
CA ARG A 417 7.80 0.38 11.34
C ARG A 417 9.03 -0.22 12.03
N LEU A 418 9.77 -1.11 11.35
CA LEU A 418 11.02 -1.67 11.89
C LEU A 418 12.16 -0.63 11.99
N TYR A 419 12.14 0.40 11.14
CA TYR A 419 13.11 1.50 11.16
C TYR A 419 12.84 2.52 12.27
N GLU A 420 11.58 2.95 12.44
CA GLU A 420 11.19 4.00 13.41
C GLU A 420 10.91 3.43 14.80
N ILE A 421 10.09 2.38 14.89
CA ILE A 421 9.57 1.85 16.16
C ILE A 421 9.56 0.31 16.11
N SER A 422 10.75 -0.28 16.29
CA SER A 422 10.94 -1.74 16.19
C SER A 422 10.12 -2.57 17.21
N SER A 423 9.60 -1.94 18.27
CA SER A 423 8.69 -2.52 19.26
C SER A 423 7.21 -2.56 18.81
N SER A 424 6.82 -1.83 17.76
CA SER A 424 5.43 -1.75 17.29
C SER A 424 4.92 -3.08 16.74
N ARG A 425 3.73 -3.51 17.20
CA ARG A 425 3.15 -4.82 16.85
C ARG A 425 2.96 -4.93 15.35
N THR A 426 3.72 -5.82 14.73
CA THR A 426 3.78 -5.98 13.27
C THR A 426 3.82 -7.46 12.96
N TYR A 427 2.69 -7.99 12.51
CA TYR A 427 2.55 -9.42 12.23
C TYR A 427 3.35 -9.80 10.97
N ARG A 428 4.00 -10.97 11.02
CA ARG A 428 4.76 -11.52 9.89
C ARG A 428 4.26 -12.93 9.58
N PRO A 429 2.98 -13.09 9.18
CA PRO A 429 2.36 -14.40 9.00
C PRO A 429 3.15 -15.24 7.99
N ASP A 430 3.40 -16.50 8.35
CA ASP A 430 3.79 -17.51 7.37
C ASP A 430 2.52 -18.05 6.71
N ARG A 431 2.26 -17.64 5.47
CA ARG A 431 1.02 -17.97 4.75
C ARG A 431 0.92 -19.46 4.43
N LYS A 432 2.06 -20.15 4.23
CA LYS A 432 2.10 -21.61 3.99
C LYS A 432 1.71 -22.39 5.24
N PHE A 433 2.26 -22.02 6.40
CA PHE A 433 1.87 -22.62 7.68
C PHE A 433 0.38 -22.37 8.00
N LEU A 434 -0.11 -21.15 7.76
CA LEU A 434 -1.52 -20.82 7.99
C LEU A 434 -2.47 -21.57 7.04
N ALA A 435 -2.12 -21.73 5.77
CA ALA A 435 -2.92 -22.53 4.82
C ALA A 435 -3.03 -24.00 5.28
N GLN A 436 -1.95 -24.60 5.80
CA GLN A 436 -2.00 -25.94 6.39
C GLN A 436 -2.95 -26.01 7.59
N LEU A 437 -2.92 -25.01 8.49
CA LEU A 437 -3.85 -24.93 9.61
C LEU A 437 -5.31 -24.78 9.16
N PHE A 438 -5.60 -23.97 8.14
CA PHE A 438 -6.95 -23.86 7.58
C PHE A 438 -7.41 -25.16 6.88
N ASN A 439 -6.51 -25.86 6.21
CA ASN A 439 -6.82 -27.15 5.58
C ASN A 439 -7.23 -28.23 6.61
N ILE A 440 -6.64 -28.23 7.80
CA ILE A 440 -7.03 -29.13 8.91
C ILE A 440 -8.41 -28.76 9.49
N SER A 441 -8.87 -27.53 9.33
CA SER A 441 -10.09 -27.01 9.97
C SER A 441 -11.22 -26.59 9.01
N ARG A 442 -11.14 -26.93 7.71
CA ARG A 442 -12.11 -26.50 6.67
C ARG A 442 -13.59 -26.65 7.08
N GLU A 443 -13.96 -27.79 7.68
CA GLU A 443 -15.34 -28.07 8.10
C GLU A 443 -15.85 -27.21 9.27
N ASN A 444 -14.96 -26.67 10.10
CA ASN A 444 -15.29 -25.95 11.33
C ASN A 444 -14.53 -24.60 11.43
N MET A 445 -14.28 -23.96 10.28
CA MET A 445 -13.39 -22.81 10.16
C MET A 445 -13.78 -21.64 11.08
N TYR A 446 -15.08 -21.38 11.24
CA TYR A 446 -15.61 -20.29 12.08
C TYR A 446 -15.65 -20.59 13.59
N HIS A 447 -15.50 -21.87 13.97
CA HIS A 447 -15.50 -22.38 15.34
C HIS A 447 -14.26 -23.27 15.60
N PRO A 448 -13.04 -22.69 15.55
CA PRO A 448 -11.80 -23.45 15.62
C PRO A 448 -11.63 -24.18 16.96
N LYS A 449 -11.09 -25.40 16.91
CA LYS A 449 -10.74 -26.20 18.10
C LYS A 449 -9.66 -25.49 18.92
N HIS A 450 -9.66 -25.71 20.24
CA HIS A 450 -8.69 -25.07 21.16
C HIS A 450 -7.22 -25.24 20.71
N ASN A 451 -6.82 -26.45 20.31
CA ASN A 451 -5.45 -26.72 19.84
C ASN A 451 -5.08 -25.92 18.57
N TRP A 452 -6.05 -25.64 17.69
CA TRP A 452 -5.84 -24.80 16.51
C TRP A 452 -5.61 -23.34 16.92
N THR A 453 -6.42 -22.84 17.85
CA THR A 453 -6.30 -21.50 18.42
C THR A 453 -4.93 -21.29 19.08
N LEU A 454 -4.46 -22.27 19.87
CA LEU A 454 -3.11 -22.25 20.46
C LEU A 454 -2.00 -22.21 19.39
N ALA A 455 -2.10 -23.03 18.34
CA ALA A 455 -1.11 -23.06 17.26
C ALA A 455 -1.05 -21.73 16.49
N VAL A 456 -2.20 -21.08 16.25
CA VAL A 456 -2.26 -19.73 15.65
C VAL A 456 -1.66 -18.69 16.58
N GLN A 457 -1.99 -18.72 17.87
CA GLN A 457 -1.45 -17.79 18.86
C GLN A 457 0.08 -17.91 18.98
N GLU A 458 0.62 -19.14 19.09
CA GLU A 458 2.07 -19.37 19.14
C GLU A 458 2.76 -18.80 17.90
N HIS A 459 2.25 -19.14 16.72
CA HIS A 459 2.81 -18.71 15.43
C HIS A 459 2.81 -17.18 15.28
N LEU A 460 1.66 -16.54 15.50
CA LEU A 460 1.54 -15.10 15.29
C LEU A 460 2.31 -14.30 16.35
N ASN A 461 2.37 -14.76 17.61
CA ASN A 461 3.24 -14.15 18.62
C ASN A 461 4.73 -14.28 18.24
N LYS A 462 5.16 -15.46 17.80
CA LYS A 462 6.52 -15.70 17.29
C LYS A 462 6.85 -14.87 16.05
N SER A 463 5.84 -14.54 15.23
CA SER A 463 5.98 -13.70 14.03
C SER A 463 6.25 -12.21 14.34
N MET A 464 5.76 -11.71 15.48
CA MET A 464 6.03 -10.35 15.92
C MET A 464 7.42 -10.22 16.55
N GLY A 465 7.91 -11.27 17.21
CA GLY A 465 9.21 -11.29 17.87
C GLY A 465 10.42 -11.50 16.94
N VAL A 466 11.60 -11.61 17.55
CA VAL A 466 12.90 -11.74 16.87
C VAL A 466 12.93 -12.88 15.84
N ALA A 467 12.29 -14.02 16.12
CA ALA A 467 12.23 -15.14 15.19
C ALA A 467 11.51 -14.78 13.87
N GLY A 468 10.42 -14.01 13.93
CA GLY A 468 9.72 -13.49 12.76
C GLY A 468 10.54 -12.47 11.98
N ILE A 469 11.23 -11.57 12.68
CA ILE A 469 12.18 -10.60 12.09
C ILE A 469 13.30 -11.34 11.33
N ILE A 470 13.92 -12.36 11.94
CA ILE A 470 14.97 -13.17 11.29
C ILE A 470 14.43 -13.90 10.05
N ARG A 471 13.24 -14.53 10.13
CA ARG A 471 12.62 -15.23 8.99
C ARG A 471 12.38 -14.28 7.82
N ASP A 472 11.77 -13.14 8.09
CA ASP A 472 11.47 -12.11 7.10
C ASP A 472 12.73 -11.48 6.50
N SER A 473 13.79 -11.27 7.30
CA SER A 473 15.10 -10.80 6.82
C SER A 473 15.76 -11.75 5.82
N LEU A 474 15.51 -13.06 5.88
CA LEU A 474 16.09 -14.03 4.95
C LEU A 474 15.31 -14.07 3.63
N LEU A 475 14.00 -13.81 3.69
CA LEU A 475 13.07 -13.91 2.57
C LEU A 475 12.92 -12.62 1.75
N SER A 476 12.67 -11.47 2.40
CA SER A 476 12.32 -10.22 1.71
C SER A 476 13.55 -9.42 1.25
N LYS A 477 14.59 -9.40 2.09
CA LYS A 477 15.81 -8.59 1.93
C LYS A 477 16.57 -8.76 0.60
N PRO A 478 16.68 -9.97 0.00
CA PRO A 478 17.30 -10.14 -1.32
C PRO A 478 16.59 -9.37 -2.45
N TYR A 479 15.27 -9.18 -2.32
CA TYR A 479 14.44 -8.49 -3.32
C TYR A 479 14.30 -6.99 -3.00
N SER A 480 14.11 -6.65 -1.73
CA SER A 480 14.09 -5.28 -1.22
C SER A 480 14.61 -5.21 0.21
N PHE A 481 15.83 -4.69 0.40
CA PHE A 481 16.36 -4.48 1.75
C PHE A 481 15.59 -3.40 2.54
N LEU A 482 14.75 -2.60 1.87
CA LEU A 482 13.96 -1.57 2.52
C LEU A 482 12.72 -2.11 3.23
N SER A 483 12.23 -3.31 2.87
CA SER A 483 11.24 -4.01 3.70
C SER A 483 11.85 -4.65 4.94
N HIS A 484 13.18 -4.74 5.00
CA HIS A 484 13.91 -5.24 6.15
C HIS A 484 15.23 -4.47 6.37
N PRO A 485 15.16 -3.21 6.85
CA PRO A 485 16.28 -2.26 6.81
C PRO A 485 17.46 -2.56 7.76
N LEU A 486 17.37 -3.61 8.58
CA LEU A 486 18.41 -3.99 9.54
C LEU A 486 19.43 -4.96 8.93
N PRO A 487 20.75 -4.79 9.16
CA PRO A 487 21.39 -3.70 9.90
C PRO A 487 21.80 -2.50 9.03
N GLU A 488 21.60 -2.49 7.71
CA GLU A 488 22.16 -1.50 6.78
C GLU A 488 21.73 -0.05 7.04
N CYS A 489 20.54 0.15 7.62
CA CYS A 489 20.00 1.46 7.97
C CYS A 489 20.06 1.76 9.47
N ALA A 490 20.57 0.82 10.28
CA ALA A 490 20.75 1.02 11.70
C ALA A 490 22.16 1.55 12.02
N CYS A 491 22.27 2.26 13.13
CA CYS A 491 23.52 2.80 13.63
C CYS A 491 23.54 2.72 15.15
N ARG A 492 24.72 2.58 15.75
CA ARG A 492 24.89 2.54 17.21
C ARG A 492 25.11 3.95 17.76
N VAL A 493 24.31 4.35 18.74
CA VAL A 493 24.56 5.58 19.51
C VAL A 493 25.82 5.37 20.37
N SER A 494 26.64 6.41 20.52
CA SER A 494 27.94 6.31 21.18
C SER A 494 27.90 5.92 22.67
N SER A 495 26.73 6.02 23.31
CA SER A 495 26.45 5.65 24.70
C SER A 495 25.92 4.22 24.88
N SER A 496 25.49 3.54 23.83
CA SER A 496 24.88 2.21 23.92
C SER A 496 25.94 1.10 24.02
N GLU A 497 25.69 0.10 24.86
CA GLU A 497 26.44 -1.17 24.89
C GLU A 497 26.57 -1.78 23.50
N ILE A 498 27.64 -2.55 23.25
CA ILE A 498 27.83 -3.25 21.98
C ILE A 498 26.77 -4.37 21.92
N PRO A 499 25.81 -4.35 20.99
CA PRO A 499 24.75 -5.34 20.98
C PRO A 499 25.31 -6.75 20.72
N LYS A 500 24.71 -7.77 21.34
CA LYS A 500 25.11 -9.17 21.08
C LYS A 500 24.89 -9.51 19.60
N LEU A 501 26.00 -9.77 18.91
CA LEU A 501 26.02 -10.03 17.47
C LEU A 501 25.13 -11.23 17.12
N THR A 502 23.98 -10.95 16.51
CA THR A 502 22.99 -11.95 16.10
C THR A 502 23.29 -12.36 14.67
N LYS A 503 23.57 -13.65 14.47
CA LYS A 503 23.85 -14.23 13.14
C LYS A 503 22.75 -15.18 12.70
N SER A 504 22.51 -15.22 11.39
CA SER A 504 21.80 -16.32 10.74
C SER A 504 22.58 -17.63 10.88
N ARG A 505 21.90 -18.76 10.62
CA ARG A 505 22.54 -20.08 10.44
C ARG A 505 23.66 -20.04 9.39
N ASP A 506 23.52 -19.19 8.37
CA ASP A 506 24.52 -18.97 7.31
C ASP A 506 25.60 -17.94 7.67
N ALA A 507 25.85 -17.70 8.96
CA ALA A 507 26.79 -16.73 9.53
C ALA A 507 26.58 -15.23 9.15
N ARG A 508 25.59 -14.90 8.32
CA ARG A 508 25.19 -13.51 7.98
C ARG A 508 24.80 -12.75 9.24
N ILE A 509 25.28 -11.51 9.40
CA ILE A 509 24.91 -10.63 10.52
C ILE A 509 23.48 -10.11 10.29
N LEU A 510 22.64 -10.24 11.30
CA LEU A 510 21.25 -9.78 11.31
C LEU A 510 21.06 -8.55 12.21
N TYR A 511 21.84 -8.47 13.31
CA TYR A 511 21.84 -7.37 14.28
C TYR A 511 23.15 -7.36 15.07
N GLY A 512 23.60 -6.20 15.56
CA GLY A 512 24.84 -6.03 16.33
C GLY A 512 26.09 -5.76 15.48
N GLY A 513 25.91 -5.34 14.23
CA GLY A 513 26.99 -4.99 13.30
C GLY A 513 27.04 -3.50 12.93
N GLU A 514 26.36 -2.65 13.69
CA GLU A 514 26.03 -1.28 13.30
C GLU A 514 27.18 -0.28 13.56
N ASP A 515 27.45 0.57 12.57
CA ASP A 515 28.40 1.68 12.68
C ASP A 515 27.89 2.81 13.58
N LYS A 516 28.76 3.70 14.07
CA LYS A 516 28.35 4.83 14.92
C LYS A 516 27.43 5.80 14.17
N CYS A 517 26.34 6.22 14.81
CA CYS A 517 25.38 7.15 14.21
C CYS A 517 26.01 8.49 13.77
N PRO A 518 25.78 8.94 12.51
CA PRO A 518 26.11 10.29 12.06
C PRO A 518 25.51 11.38 12.96
N LYS A 519 26.21 12.51 13.10
CA LYS A 519 25.80 13.60 13.99
C LYS A 519 24.37 14.11 13.73
N TRP A 520 23.94 14.18 12.47
CA TRP A 520 22.63 14.70 12.09
C TRP A 520 21.45 13.83 12.54
N MET A 521 21.64 12.51 12.75
CA MET A 521 20.57 11.65 13.29
C MET A 521 20.33 11.88 14.78
N LYS A 522 21.33 12.37 15.52
CA LYS A 522 21.24 12.52 16.98
C LYS A 522 20.15 13.53 17.39
N HIS A 523 20.05 14.65 16.67
CA HIS A 523 19.08 15.70 16.95
C HIS A 523 17.60 15.27 16.78
N GLY A 524 17.32 14.22 16.00
CA GLY A 524 15.97 13.65 15.93
C GLY A 524 15.61 12.79 17.14
N MET A 525 16.61 12.23 17.83
CA MET A 525 16.42 11.41 19.04
C MET A 525 16.24 12.28 20.28
N ASP A 526 16.93 13.43 20.34
CA ASP A 526 16.82 14.40 21.43
C ASP A 526 15.37 14.90 21.63
N ALA A 527 14.59 15.00 20.54
CA ALA A 527 13.16 15.36 20.59
C ALA A 527 12.28 14.26 21.20
N ALA A 528 12.54 12.99 20.88
CA ALA A 528 11.78 11.85 21.40
C ALA A 528 12.08 11.56 22.89
N SER A 529 13.29 11.87 23.37
CA SER A 529 13.62 11.72 24.80
C SER A 529 12.95 12.76 25.70
N VAL A 530 12.60 13.94 25.18
CA VAL A 530 11.95 15.00 25.96
C VAL A 530 10.50 14.63 26.30
N GLU A 531 9.76 13.98 25.39
CA GLU A 531 8.40 13.50 25.68
C GLU A 531 8.39 12.40 26.77
N SER A 532 9.44 11.57 26.86
CA SER A 532 9.58 10.57 27.93
C SER A 532 10.02 11.11 29.29
N GLN A 533 10.48 12.36 29.37
CA GLN A 533 10.99 12.95 30.63
C GLN A 533 9.98 13.87 31.33
N THR A 534 8.91 14.28 30.64
CA THR A 534 7.88 15.15 31.23
C THR A 534 6.86 14.44 32.14
N GLU A 535 6.92 13.11 32.28
CA GLU A 535 6.01 12.34 33.16
C GLU A 535 6.64 11.88 34.50
N GLU A 536 7.95 11.99 34.71
CA GLU A 536 8.61 11.52 35.96
C GLU A 536 8.97 12.65 36.96
N ASP A 537 9.03 13.92 36.53
CA ASP A 537 9.61 15.04 37.32
C ASP A 537 8.62 15.83 38.23
N THR A 538 7.45 15.29 38.57
CA THR A 538 6.51 15.90 39.55
C THR A 538 6.18 15.05 40.77
N ALA A 539 6.82 13.88 40.94
CA ALA A 539 6.51 12.94 42.02
C ALA A 539 7.56 12.88 43.16
N ASN A 540 8.02 14.03 43.68
CA ASN A 540 8.52 14.11 45.06
C ASN A 540 8.76 15.54 45.57
N ASN A 541 7.86 16.05 46.42
CA ASN A 541 8.24 16.81 47.62
C ASN A 541 7.02 17.13 48.51
N GLY A 542 7.13 16.78 49.80
CA GLY A 542 6.52 17.51 50.92
C GLY A 542 5.00 17.39 51.12
N SER A 543 4.61 16.69 52.19
CA SER A 543 3.29 16.83 52.81
C SER A 543 3.14 18.17 53.52
N ASP A 544 1.98 18.82 53.42
CA ASP A 544 1.31 19.43 54.58
C ASP A 544 -0.19 19.67 54.31
N SER A 545 -0.92 20.15 55.32
CA SER A 545 -2.37 19.95 55.51
C SER A 545 -3.23 21.24 55.50
N VAL A 546 -4.56 21.06 55.48
CA VAL A 546 -5.65 21.98 55.90
C VAL A 546 -6.29 22.93 54.85
N ASP A 547 -7.53 22.58 54.48
CA ASP A 547 -8.83 23.31 54.38
C ASP A 547 -9.03 24.73 53.78
N TYR A 548 -10.34 25.03 53.61
CA TYR A 548 -11.08 26.23 53.14
C TYR A 548 -11.39 26.30 51.63
N GLU A 549 -12.57 25.89 51.16
CA GLU A 549 -13.95 26.45 51.30
C GLU A 549 -14.31 27.54 50.28
N SER A 550 -15.38 27.31 49.50
CA SER A 550 -16.41 28.33 49.18
C SER A 550 -17.59 27.69 48.43
N GLU A 551 -18.77 27.94 49.01
CA GLU A 551 -20.15 27.72 48.57
C GLU A 551 -20.47 28.04 47.09
N LEU A 552 -21.54 27.40 46.57
CA LEU A 552 -22.48 28.05 45.63
C LEU A 552 -23.86 27.35 45.55
N GLY A 553 -24.82 27.90 46.31
CA GLY A 553 -26.20 28.19 45.87
C GLY A 553 -27.14 27.10 45.32
N ASP A 554 -28.00 26.64 46.23
CA ASP A 554 -29.38 26.10 46.10
C ASP A 554 -30.13 25.93 44.75
N GLN A 555 -30.89 24.83 44.79
CA GLN A 555 -32.01 24.33 43.97
C GLN A 555 -33.26 25.29 44.01
N PRO A 556 -34.36 25.08 43.23
CA PRO A 556 -35.17 23.85 43.28
C PRO A 556 -35.80 23.32 41.97
N GLU A 557 -36.18 22.05 42.03
CA GLU A 557 -37.08 21.36 41.09
C GLU A 557 -38.56 21.67 41.41
N VAL A 558 -39.45 21.50 40.42
CA VAL A 558 -40.90 21.33 40.62
C VAL A 558 -41.46 20.33 39.59
N ASP A 559 -42.01 19.22 40.06
CA ASP A 559 -42.89 18.32 39.30
C ASP A 559 -44.35 18.84 39.32
N ASP A 560 -45.12 18.66 38.24
CA ASP A 560 -46.09 17.55 38.13
C ASP A 560 -47.15 17.71 37.00
N ASN A 561 -47.51 16.57 36.41
CA ASN A 561 -48.74 16.14 35.71
C ASN A 561 -49.58 16.98 34.70
N SER A 562 -49.83 16.31 33.55
CA SER A 562 -51.15 16.05 32.92
C SER A 562 -51.97 17.17 32.25
N SER A 563 -52.11 17.08 30.92
CA SER A 563 -53.43 16.90 30.28
C SER A 563 -53.34 16.53 28.78
N ARG A 564 -54.33 15.74 28.31
CA ARG A 564 -54.47 15.25 26.91
C ARG A 564 -55.08 16.30 25.98
N MET A 565 -54.73 16.24 24.68
CA MET A 565 -55.73 16.20 23.60
C MET A 565 -55.16 15.53 22.33
N GLU A 566 -56.03 14.88 21.56
CA GLU A 566 -55.69 13.90 20.52
C GLU A 566 -55.79 14.50 19.10
N ALA A 567 -54.95 14.02 18.17
CA ALA A 567 -55.29 13.89 16.75
C ALA A 567 -54.40 12.83 16.05
N SER A 568 -55.04 11.77 15.55
CA SER A 568 -54.59 10.77 14.56
C SER A 568 -53.81 11.36 13.36
N THR A 569 -52.95 10.69 12.58
CA THR A 569 -52.78 9.27 12.12
C THR A 569 -51.27 8.99 11.87
N SER A 570 -50.73 7.77 11.68
CA SER A 570 -51.19 6.37 11.69
C SER A 570 -49.97 5.43 11.92
N PHE A 571 -50.12 4.12 11.70
CA PHE A 571 -49.05 3.11 11.63
C PHE A 571 -48.93 2.53 10.19
N ASP A 572 -48.01 1.56 10.03
CA ASP A 572 -47.80 0.65 8.88
C ASP A 572 -47.04 1.23 7.66
N GLN A 573 -46.17 0.50 6.95
CA GLN A 573 -45.87 -0.95 7.01
C GLN A 573 -44.41 -1.24 6.61
N ASP A 574 -43.82 -2.32 7.13
CA ASP A 574 -42.57 -2.90 6.60
C ASP A 574 -42.91 -3.79 5.39
N ASP A 575 -42.46 -3.44 4.19
CA ASP A 575 -42.68 -4.26 2.99
C ASP A 575 -41.66 -5.43 2.93
N GLU A 576 -42.13 -6.59 3.39
CA GLU A 576 -41.52 -7.90 3.19
C GLU A 576 -41.58 -8.27 1.69
N MET A 577 -40.44 -8.23 1.00
CA MET A 577 -40.36 -8.51 -0.45
C MET A 577 -40.69 -9.99 -0.77
N ASP A 578 -41.75 -10.23 -1.55
CA ASP A 578 -42.12 -11.55 -2.08
C ASP A 578 -40.98 -12.12 -2.97
N PRO A 579 -40.60 -13.40 -2.84
CA PRO A 579 -39.54 -14.00 -3.65
C PRO A 579 -39.82 -14.19 -5.16
N ASN A 580 -40.96 -13.74 -5.72
CA ASN A 580 -41.40 -14.11 -7.09
C ASN A 580 -41.72 -12.96 -8.07
N ASP A 581 -41.43 -11.70 -7.76
CA ASP A 581 -41.55 -10.56 -8.71
C ASP A 581 -40.22 -10.17 -9.39
#